data_AF-A0A318NM26-F1
#
_entry.id   AF-A0A318NM26-F1
#
_cell.length_a   1.000
_cell.length_b   1.000
_cell.length_c   1.000
_cell.angle_alpha   90.00
_cell.angle_beta   90.00
_cell.angle_gamma   90.00
#
_symmetry.space_group_name_H-M   'P 1'
#
loop_
_entity.id
_entity.type
_entity.pdbx_description
1 polymer ?
#
loop_
_entity_poly.entity_id
_entity_poly.type
_entity_poly.pdbx_seq_one_letter_code
_entity_poly.pdbx_strand_id
1 'polypeptide(L)'
;MSGTLRFEILGPQRAWYADREIDLGPGKQRAVLAVLLLSTGRPVATGQIVEAVWPDDPPANGPNVVQKYVAGLRRVLEPDRSPRTPGQVLSLTDAGYLLRVDPQAVDAVRFDRGVQAARRRHASGHTEQALAELTAALDLWRGEPFTGFSGGVFEAARHRLVELRAVALETRAELKLDSGRHRELVGELVELVAEFPVRERLRHQYMLALYRSGRQAEALAAYRDIDSLLREEYGIGPGEALRELHGRILRADPTLTVGVPESGWPASVPTARPAESTVPPVPAHPSAGSAPPAPPSNPILPPPVAPPAPPAPVQASPAPVQAAVPPLHASPPPFQAAVPPYADLPSPRYPALAGLPAVPPSSFEVQQPRREQYPLPTWVSTTATVAGTLLPLLSFGTMTWLVILAYAVRRRSGRLGLAALGYLVTATVLVTMMATDDLEAEDSAAEAFLWLGVLSLCWLVGAAHVVLLNRWVWGRLTGRRLVAQAREEERRVRRQQARNLLHRYPSARYEFAIGRPDLARAFDDGGLIDVNAVPDQVLATLPELTDAQRRQVAMDRWVRGPYASMEELAARCALPLAVIDALRGVLLFLPPPSPPAARPAVVETGPAEHR
;
A
#
# COMPACT_ATOMS: atom_id res chain seq x y z
N MET A 1 -53.52 -3.30 -4.53
CA MET A 1 -52.43 -3.76 -5.42
C MET A 1 -51.23 -2.88 -5.11
N SER A 2 -50.41 -3.25 -4.12
CA SER A 2 -49.22 -2.46 -3.79
C SER A 2 -48.18 -2.74 -4.88
N GLY A 3 -47.84 -1.74 -5.69
CA GLY A 3 -46.68 -1.85 -6.56
C GLY A 3 -45.46 -2.26 -5.74
N THR A 4 -44.73 -3.27 -6.19
CA THR A 4 -43.65 -3.88 -5.40
C THR A 4 -42.56 -2.84 -5.17
N LEU A 5 -42.42 -2.38 -3.93
CA LEU A 5 -41.30 -1.53 -3.53
C LEU A 5 -40.01 -2.34 -3.61
N ARG A 6 -38.94 -1.74 -4.13
CA ARG A 6 -37.59 -2.31 -4.12
C ARG A 6 -36.59 -1.25 -3.68
N PHE A 7 -35.65 -1.63 -2.83
CA PHE A 7 -34.61 -0.78 -2.27
C PHE A 7 -33.24 -1.35 -2.62
N GLU A 8 -32.36 -0.44 -3.03
CA GLU A 8 -31.00 -0.77 -3.42
C GLU A 8 -30.06 0.00 -2.49
N ILE A 9 -29.22 -0.71 -1.74
CA ILE A 9 -28.24 -0.18 -0.78
C ILE A 9 -26.84 -0.78 -0.95
N LEU A 10 -26.67 -1.79 -1.82
CA LEU A 10 -25.36 -2.34 -2.22
C LEU A 10 -24.69 -1.47 -3.29
N GLY A 11 -24.66 -0.16 -3.02
CA GLY A 11 -24.24 0.91 -3.93
C GLY A 11 -24.84 2.25 -3.47
N PRO A 12 -25.02 3.22 -4.38
CA PRO A 12 -25.83 4.40 -4.11
C PRO A 12 -27.26 4.01 -3.71
N GLN A 13 -27.82 4.69 -2.69
CA GLN A 13 -29.18 4.38 -2.23
C GLN A 13 -30.20 4.74 -3.31
N ARG A 14 -31.00 3.76 -3.74
CA ARG A 14 -32.11 3.94 -4.68
C ARG A 14 -33.36 3.23 -4.16
N ALA A 15 -34.52 3.72 -4.57
CA ALA A 15 -35.80 3.07 -4.32
C ALA A 15 -36.63 3.05 -5.60
N TRP A 16 -37.42 2.01 -5.78
CA TRP A 16 -38.26 1.78 -6.94
C TRP A 16 -39.67 1.44 -6.48
N TYR A 17 -40.67 1.95 -7.19
CA TYR A 17 -42.06 1.53 -7.06
C TYR A 17 -42.47 0.90 -8.39
N ALA A 18 -42.66 -0.42 -8.39
CA ALA A 18 -42.66 -1.20 -9.62
C ALA A 18 -41.37 -0.89 -10.44
N ASP A 19 -41.51 -0.41 -11.67
CA ASP A 19 -40.38 -0.11 -12.56
C ASP A 19 -39.96 1.37 -12.57
N ARG A 20 -40.56 2.21 -11.71
CA ARG A 20 -40.23 3.64 -11.63
C ARG A 20 -39.31 3.93 -10.46
N GLU A 21 -38.17 4.57 -10.74
CA GLU A 21 -37.28 5.08 -9.69
C GLU A 21 -37.97 6.21 -8.91
N ILE A 22 -37.83 6.15 -7.60
CA ILE A 22 -38.44 7.05 -6.64
C ILE A 22 -37.41 8.09 -6.19
N ASP A 23 -37.74 9.39 -6.31
CA ASP A 23 -36.93 10.44 -5.68
C ASP A 23 -37.14 10.46 -4.17
N LEU A 24 -36.16 9.90 -3.44
CA LEU A 24 -36.17 9.84 -1.99
C LEU A 24 -35.94 11.20 -1.31
N GLY A 25 -35.68 12.26 -2.08
CA GLY A 25 -35.55 13.62 -1.59
C GLY A 25 -34.18 13.94 -0.97
N PRO A 26 -34.12 14.93 -0.06
CA PRO A 26 -32.85 15.45 0.47
C PRO A 26 -31.99 14.43 1.22
N GLY A 27 -30.68 14.70 1.32
CA GLY A 27 -29.70 13.79 1.93
C GLY A 27 -30.05 13.27 3.33
N LYS A 28 -30.57 14.13 4.23
CA LYS A 28 -30.98 13.71 5.58
C LYS A 28 -32.26 12.85 5.57
N GLN A 29 -33.18 13.08 4.62
CA GLN A 29 -34.36 12.22 4.44
C GLN A 29 -33.95 10.82 3.98
N ARG A 30 -33.04 10.77 3.00
CA ARG A 30 -32.41 9.54 2.51
C ARG A 30 -31.68 8.78 3.62
N ALA A 31 -30.94 9.48 4.47
CA ALA A 31 -30.22 8.91 5.60
C ALA A 31 -31.18 8.27 6.63
N VAL A 32 -32.31 8.91 6.94
CA VAL A 32 -33.36 8.30 7.80
C VAL A 32 -33.84 6.98 7.21
N LEU A 33 -34.16 6.93 5.92
CA LEU A 33 -34.56 5.68 5.27
C LEU A 33 -33.43 4.63 5.30
N ALA A 34 -32.18 5.05 5.09
CA ALA A 34 -31.02 4.15 5.10
C ALA A 34 -30.85 3.47 6.47
N VAL A 35 -31.01 4.21 7.58
CA VAL A 35 -31.01 3.64 8.94
C VAL A 35 -32.12 2.60 9.12
N LEU A 36 -33.31 2.89 8.61
CA LEU A 36 -34.44 1.96 8.70
C LEU A 36 -34.23 0.71 7.83
N LEU A 37 -33.58 0.83 6.67
CA LEU A 37 -33.22 -0.30 5.80
C LEU A 37 -32.21 -1.25 6.47
N LEU A 38 -31.26 -0.72 7.26
CA LEU A 38 -30.35 -1.55 8.07
C LEU A 38 -31.08 -2.41 9.10
N SER A 39 -32.26 -1.96 9.54
CA SER A 39 -33.11 -2.63 10.52
C SER A 39 -34.42 -3.11 9.91
N THR A 40 -34.43 -3.48 8.61
CA THR A 40 -35.65 -3.91 7.91
C THR A 40 -36.44 -4.94 8.72
N GLY A 41 -37.74 -4.69 8.92
CA GLY A 41 -38.62 -5.54 9.71
C GLY A 41 -38.49 -5.41 11.23
N ARG A 42 -37.62 -4.52 11.74
CA ARG A 42 -37.46 -4.23 13.18
C ARG A 42 -37.66 -2.73 13.46
N PRO A 43 -38.29 -2.37 14.59
CA PRO A 43 -38.46 -0.97 14.97
C PRO A 43 -37.11 -0.34 15.35
N VAL A 44 -36.91 0.93 14.99
CA VAL A 44 -35.75 1.75 15.35
C VAL A 44 -36.23 2.94 16.17
N ALA A 45 -35.64 3.12 17.35
CA ALA A 45 -36.01 4.21 18.24
C ALA A 45 -35.65 5.56 17.62
N THR A 46 -36.48 6.58 17.84
CA THR A 46 -36.25 7.92 17.28
C THR A 46 -34.89 8.50 17.68
N GLY A 47 -34.44 8.26 18.92
CA GLY A 47 -33.11 8.68 19.39
C GLY A 47 -31.96 8.05 18.59
N GLN A 48 -32.07 6.76 18.26
CA GLN A 48 -31.08 6.06 17.43
C GLN A 48 -31.04 6.59 15.99
N ILE A 49 -32.21 6.97 15.45
CA ILE A 49 -32.27 7.63 14.13
C ILE A 49 -31.57 9.00 14.20
N VAL A 50 -31.79 9.77 15.26
CA VAL A 50 -31.13 11.07 15.44
C VAL A 50 -29.62 10.90 15.52
N GLU A 51 -29.14 9.99 16.37
CA GLU A 51 -27.71 9.71 16.56
C GLU A 51 -27.04 9.25 15.25
N ALA A 52 -27.69 8.36 14.51
CA ALA A 52 -27.14 7.83 13.25
C ALA A 52 -27.12 8.88 12.12
N VAL A 53 -28.11 9.78 12.07
CA VAL A 53 -28.24 10.78 11.00
C VAL A 53 -27.49 12.08 11.33
N TRP A 54 -27.29 12.40 12.60
CA TRP A 54 -26.56 13.59 13.10
C TRP A 54 -25.56 13.20 14.21
N PRO A 55 -24.43 12.56 13.87
CA PRO A 55 -23.47 12.10 14.86
C PRO A 55 -22.77 13.24 15.62
N ASP A 56 -22.50 14.37 14.97
CA ASP A 56 -21.72 15.47 15.54
C ASP A 56 -22.56 16.64 16.07
N ASP A 57 -23.68 16.93 15.40
CA ASP A 57 -24.53 18.10 15.70
C ASP A 57 -26.03 17.72 15.62
N PRO A 58 -26.56 17.03 16.65
CA PRO A 58 -27.96 16.64 16.69
C PRO A 58 -28.86 17.87 16.91
N PRO A 59 -29.94 18.02 16.14
CA PRO A 59 -30.85 19.14 16.32
C PRO A 59 -31.54 19.07 17.69
N ALA A 60 -31.68 20.23 18.35
CA ALA A 60 -32.34 20.36 19.66
C ALA A 60 -33.76 19.75 19.69
N ASN A 61 -34.44 19.69 18.53
CA ASN A 61 -35.73 19.05 18.36
C ASN A 61 -35.67 17.84 17.40
N GLY A 62 -34.72 16.93 17.64
CA GLY A 62 -34.51 15.71 16.85
C GLY A 62 -35.78 14.90 16.55
N PRO A 63 -36.65 14.61 17.54
CA PRO A 63 -37.87 13.85 17.29
C PRO A 63 -38.79 14.48 16.26
N ASN A 64 -39.01 15.80 16.31
CA ASN A 64 -39.86 16.49 15.34
C ASN A 64 -39.22 16.56 13.95
N VAL A 65 -37.89 16.69 13.89
CA VAL A 65 -37.15 16.67 12.63
C VAL A 65 -37.25 15.29 11.96
N VAL A 66 -37.10 14.20 12.72
CA VAL A 66 -37.30 12.83 12.21
C VAL A 66 -38.74 12.63 11.72
N GLN A 67 -39.74 13.09 12.47
CA GLN A 67 -41.15 13.05 12.04
C GLN A 67 -41.36 13.73 10.68
N LYS A 68 -40.75 14.91 10.48
CA LYS A 68 -40.83 15.64 9.20
C LYS A 68 -40.25 14.82 8.04
N TYR A 69 -39.09 14.19 8.21
CA TYR A 69 -38.49 13.36 7.17
C TYR A 69 -39.28 12.07 6.92
N VAL A 70 -39.81 11.43 7.96
CA VAL A 70 -40.68 10.26 7.81
C VAL A 70 -41.98 10.63 7.08
N ALA A 71 -42.55 11.81 7.36
CA ALA A 71 -43.71 12.30 6.62
C ALA A 71 -43.39 12.54 5.14
N GLY A 72 -42.19 13.06 4.83
CA GLY A 72 -41.67 13.16 3.47
C GLY A 72 -41.56 11.80 2.79
N LEU A 73 -40.87 10.85 3.41
CA LEU A 73 -40.70 9.48 2.89
C LEU A 73 -42.04 8.79 2.64
N ARG A 74 -43.02 8.92 3.54
CA ARG A 74 -44.36 8.34 3.36
C ARG A 74 -45.08 8.87 2.12
N ARG A 75 -44.91 10.15 1.76
CA ARG A 75 -45.53 10.71 0.54
C ARG A 75 -44.96 10.08 -0.73
N VAL A 76 -43.69 9.71 -0.68
CA VAL A 76 -42.96 9.27 -1.87
C VAL A 76 -42.99 7.75 -2.01
N LEU A 77 -42.93 7.00 -0.90
CA LEU A 77 -43.01 5.53 -0.88
C LEU A 77 -44.45 5.01 -1.01
N GLU A 78 -45.45 5.82 -0.67
CA GLU A 78 -46.87 5.46 -0.74
C GLU A 78 -47.64 6.53 -1.55
N PRO A 79 -47.40 6.64 -2.88
CA PRO A 79 -47.97 7.71 -3.70
C PRO A 79 -49.50 7.66 -3.79
N ASP A 80 -50.07 6.46 -3.72
CA ASP A 80 -51.52 6.21 -3.81
C ASP A 80 -52.24 6.41 -2.45
N ARG A 81 -51.50 6.80 -1.40
CA ARG A 81 -52.05 6.96 -0.05
C ARG A 81 -52.86 8.26 0.07
N SER A 82 -54.11 8.14 0.50
CA SER A 82 -54.95 9.30 0.84
C SER A 82 -54.30 10.16 1.93
N PRO A 83 -54.27 11.51 1.78
CA PRO A 83 -53.82 12.41 2.83
C PRO A 83 -54.48 12.08 4.19
N ARG A 84 -53.71 12.15 5.28
CA ARG A 84 -54.12 11.90 6.69
C ARG A 84 -54.42 10.46 7.11
N THR A 85 -54.29 9.46 6.24
CA THR A 85 -54.32 8.03 6.65
C THR A 85 -52.99 7.62 7.30
N PRO A 86 -52.90 6.63 8.20
CA PRO A 86 -51.59 6.14 8.68
C PRO A 86 -50.75 5.56 7.54
N GLY A 87 -49.43 5.74 7.56
CA GLY A 87 -48.52 5.09 6.61
C GLY A 87 -48.39 3.60 6.92
N GLN A 88 -48.54 2.73 5.91
CA GLN A 88 -48.47 1.28 6.05
C GLN A 88 -47.02 0.79 5.90
N VAL A 89 -46.28 1.35 4.94
CA VAL A 89 -44.87 1.01 4.69
C VAL A 89 -43.95 1.52 5.80
N LEU A 90 -44.16 2.76 6.24
CA LEU A 90 -43.42 3.36 7.36
C LEU A 90 -44.38 3.59 8.52
N SER A 91 -44.42 2.66 9.46
CA SER A 91 -45.30 2.70 10.63
C SER A 91 -44.57 3.25 11.87
N LEU A 92 -45.31 3.91 12.77
CA LEU A 92 -44.82 4.26 14.09
C LEU A 92 -45.36 3.22 15.08
N THR A 93 -44.48 2.71 15.93
CA THR A 93 -44.77 1.73 16.99
C THR A 93 -44.31 2.30 18.33
N ASP A 94 -44.67 1.65 19.44
CA ASP A 94 -44.21 2.04 20.78
C ASP A 94 -42.68 2.00 20.91
N ALA A 95 -42.00 1.16 20.12
CA ALA A 95 -40.55 1.03 20.08
C ALA A 95 -39.85 1.97 19.06
N GLY A 96 -40.62 2.79 18.33
CA GLY A 96 -40.10 3.71 17.30
C GLY A 96 -40.59 3.41 15.88
N TYR A 97 -39.83 3.82 14.87
CA TYR A 97 -40.23 3.69 13.47
C TYR A 97 -39.89 2.32 12.89
N LEU A 98 -40.84 1.71 12.20
CA LEU A 98 -40.71 0.40 11.58
C LEU A 98 -40.98 0.50 10.07
N LEU A 99 -40.00 0.06 9.28
CA LEU A 99 -40.15 -0.15 7.84
C LEU A 99 -40.74 -1.56 7.59
N ARG A 100 -41.99 -1.59 7.14
CA ARG A 100 -42.76 -2.79 6.79
C ARG A 100 -42.71 -3.02 5.29
N VAL A 101 -41.70 -3.75 4.85
CA VAL A 101 -41.55 -4.19 3.46
C VAL A 101 -41.22 -5.68 3.46
N ASP A 102 -41.48 -6.38 2.36
CA ASP A 102 -40.94 -7.72 2.17
C ASP A 102 -39.42 -7.64 2.35
N PRO A 103 -38.78 -8.46 3.19
CA PRO A 103 -37.33 -8.48 3.29
C PRO A 103 -36.64 -8.68 1.93
N GLN A 104 -37.26 -9.36 0.97
CA GLN A 104 -36.77 -9.48 -0.41
C GLN A 104 -36.89 -8.18 -1.23
N ALA A 105 -37.56 -7.14 -0.75
CA ALA A 105 -37.52 -5.84 -1.38
C ALA A 105 -36.13 -5.19 -1.28
N VAL A 106 -35.31 -5.59 -0.30
CA VAL A 106 -33.99 -4.99 -0.03
C VAL A 106 -32.88 -5.87 -0.62
N ASP A 107 -32.08 -5.30 -1.52
CA ASP A 107 -30.98 -6.00 -2.20
C ASP A 107 -29.97 -6.66 -1.24
N ALA A 108 -29.59 -6.02 -0.14
CA ALA A 108 -28.68 -6.59 0.86
C ALA A 108 -29.23 -7.87 1.50
N VAL A 109 -30.55 -7.94 1.73
CA VAL A 109 -31.21 -9.12 2.29
C VAL A 109 -31.36 -10.21 1.24
N ARG A 110 -31.64 -9.84 -0.02
CA ARG A 110 -31.62 -10.78 -1.16
C ARG A 110 -30.23 -11.39 -1.36
N PHE A 111 -29.19 -10.56 -1.28
CA PHE A 111 -27.80 -10.99 -1.38
C PHE A 111 -27.46 -12.02 -0.31
N ASP A 112 -27.69 -11.72 0.97
CA ASP A 112 -27.41 -12.66 2.07
C ASP A 112 -28.17 -13.98 1.90
N ARG A 113 -29.47 -13.92 1.58
CA ARG A 113 -30.27 -15.12 1.32
C ARG A 113 -29.78 -15.93 0.12
N GLY A 114 -29.36 -15.28 -0.96
CA GLY A 114 -28.76 -15.93 -2.13
C GLY A 114 -27.47 -16.67 -1.77
N VAL A 115 -26.58 -16.04 -0.99
CA VAL A 115 -25.36 -16.68 -0.47
C VAL A 115 -25.70 -17.90 0.40
N GLN A 116 -26.68 -17.80 1.29
CA GLN A 116 -27.11 -18.96 2.10
C GLN A 116 -27.77 -20.06 1.25
N ALA A 117 -28.54 -19.70 0.22
CA ALA A 117 -29.14 -20.66 -0.70
C ALA A 117 -28.08 -21.43 -1.50
N ALA A 118 -27.07 -20.72 -2.01
CA ALA A 118 -25.95 -21.33 -2.69
C ALA A 118 -25.18 -22.31 -1.80
N ARG A 119 -24.91 -21.94 -0.54
CA ARG A 119 -24.27 -22.85 0.44
C ARG A 119 -25.06 -24.14 0.64
N ARG A 120 -26.38 -24.06 0.77
CA ARG A 120 -27.26 -25.24 0.87
C ARG A 120 -27.22 -26.09 -0.40
N ARG A 121 -27.27 -25.47 -1.58
CA ARG A 121 -27.17 -26.16 -2.87
C ARG A 121 -25.85 -26.91 -2.99
N HIS A 122 -24.74 -26.25 -2.66
CA HIS A 122 -23.42 -26.88 -2.68
C HIS A 122 -23.33 -28.07 -1.72
N ALA A 123 -23.79 -27.92 -0.47
CA ALA A 123 -23.80 -29.00 0.51
C ALA A 123 -24.64 -30.22 0.05
N SER A 124 -25.63 -30.00 -0.81
CA SER A 124 -26.45 -31.06 -1.43
C SER A 124 -25.88 -31.62 -2.75
N GLY A 125 -24.65 -31.29 -3.13
CA GLY A 125 -24.00 -31.76 -4.36
C GLY A 125 -24.40 -31.01 -5.63
N HIS A 126 -25.18 -29.93 -5.54
CA HIS A 126 -25.66 -29.17 -6.69
C HIS A 126 -24.76 -27.95 -6.98
N THR A 127 -23.49 -28.19 -7.31
CA THR A 127 -22.46 -27.14 -7.48
C THR A 127 -22.82 -26.10 -8.55
N GLU A 128 -23.33 -26.50 -9.72
CA GLU A 128 -23.74 -25.56 -10.78
C GLU A 128 -24.87 -24.62 -10.33
N GLN A 129 -25.84 -25.15 -9.58
CA GLN A 129 -26.93 -24.35 -9.04
C GLN A 129 -26.41 -23.39 -7.96
N ALA A 130 -25.46 -23.84 -7.14
CA ALA A 130 -24.80 -22.98 -6.16
C ALA A 130 -24.04 -21.82 -6.82
N LEU A 131 -23.32 -22.09 -7.92
CA LEU A 131 -22.62 -21.07 -8.70
C LEU A 131 -23.59 -20.05 -9.33
N ALA A 132 -24.71 -20.51 -9.87
CA ALA A 132 -25.73 -19.63 -10.43
C ALA A 132 -26.34 -18.70 -9.36
N GLU A 133 -26.69 -19.23 -8.20
CA GLU A 133 -27.23 -18.47 -7.07
C GLU A 133 -26.22 -17.46 -6.51
N LEU A 134 -24.95 -17.84 -6.36
CA LEU A 134 -23.88 -16.92 -5.95
C LEU A 134 -23.67 -15.79 -6.96
N THR A 135 -23.71 -16.11 -8.26
CA THR A 135 -23.54 -15.12 -9.32
C THR A 135 -24.69 -14.12 -9.30
N ALA A 136 -25.94 -14.60 -9.28
CA ALA A 136 -27.11 -13.74 -9.20
C ALA A 136 -27.13 -12.86 -7.93
N ALA A 137 -26.63 -13.38 -6.80
CA ALA A 137 -26.49 -12.60 -5.58
C ALA A 137 -25.41 -11.50 -5.72
N LEU A 138 -24.25 -11.82 -6.28
CA LEU A 138 -23.16 -10.87 -6.48
C LEU A 138 -23.50 -9.78 -7.51
N ASP A 139 -24.32 -10.08 -8.51
CA ASP A 139 -24.80 -9.11 -9.51
C ASP A 139 -25.72 -8.02 -8.93
N LEU A 140 -26.17 -8.18 -7.68
CA LEU A 140 -26.92 -7.13 -6.96
C LEU A 140 -26.02 -5.94 -6.57
N TRP A 141 -24.71 -6.14 -6.52
CA TRP A 141 -23.76 -5.11 -6.13
C TRP A 141 -23.54 -4.11 -7.26
N ARG A 142 -23.68 -2.82 -6.96
CA ARG A 142 -23.50 -1.70 -7.90
C ARG A 142 -22.41 -0.72 -7.48
N GLY A 143 -21.62 -1.09 -6.48
CA GLY A 143 -20.54 -0.29 -5.93
C GLY A 143 -20.50 -0.38 -4.41
N GLU A 144 -19.99 0.67 -3.79
CA GLU A 144 -19.79 0.74 -2.35
C GLU A 144 -21.14 0.87 -1.61
N PRO A 145 -21.46 -0.01 -0.64
CA PRO A 145 -22.75 0.04 0.06
C PRO A 145 -22.97 1.39 0.75
N PHE A 146 -24.18 1.95 0.70
CA PHE A 146 -24.45 3.27 1.28
C PHE A 146 -23.49 4.38 0.78
N THR A 147 -23.20 4.39 -0.53
CA THR A 147 -22.40 5.48 -1.12
C THR A 147 -23.03 6.83 -0.80
N GLY A 148 -22.23 7.79 -0.31
CA GLY A 148 -22.67 9.14 0.02
C GLY A 148 -23.26 9.33 1.42
N PHE A 149 -23.23 8.30 2.28
CA PHE A 149 -23.55 8.41 3.70
C PHE A 149 -22.30 8.23 4.55
N SER A 150 -22.18 9.05 5.60
CA SER A 150 -21.08 9.05 6.56
C SER A 150 -21.62 8.86 7.98
N GLY A 151 -20.79 8.30 8.86
CA GLY A 151 -21.12 8.09 10.29
C GLY A 151 -20.96 6.63 10.71
N GLY A 152 -20.69 6.41 11.99
CA GLY A 152 -20.27 5.10 12.50
C GLY A 152 -21.21 3.94 12.17
N VAL A 153 -22.53 4.18 12.17
CA VAL A 153 -23.55 3.17 11.80
C VAL A 153 -23.42 2.72 10.34
N PHE A 154 -23.21 3.67 9.42
CA PHE A 154 -23.06 3.37 8.00
C PHE A 154 -21.71 2.74 7.69
N GLU A 155 -20.63 3.19 8.35
CA GLU A 155 -19.31 2.57 8.19
C GLU A 155 -19.29 1.12 8.70
N ALA A 156 -19.86 0.86 9.88
CA ALA A 156 -19.97 -0.49 10.40
C ALA A 156 -20.78 -1.41 9.47
N ALA A 157 -21.89 -0.91 8.92
CA ALA A 157 -22.70 -1.65 7.96
C ALA A 157 -21.96 -1.91 6.64
N ARG A 158 -21.25 -0.90 6.12
CA ARG A 158 -20.42 -0.99 4.91
C ARG A 158 -19.33 -2.05 5.09
N HIS A 159 -18.57 -2.00 6.18
CA HIS A 159 -17.56 -3.02 6.51
C HIS A 159 -18.16 -4.42 6.57
N ARG A 160 -19.28 -4.60 7.28
CA ARG A 160 -19.96 -5.90 7.37
C ARG A 160 -20.40 -6.42 6.00
N LEU A 161 -20.99 -5.57 5.16
CA LEU A 161 -21.47 -5.97 3.84
C LEU A 161 -20.30 -6.33 2.92
N VAL A 162 -19.23 -5.54 2.91
CA VAL A 162 -18.02 -5.80 2.13
C VAL A 162 -17.35 -7.11 2.56
N GLU A 163 -17.31 -7.40 3.86
CA GLU A 163 -16.85 -8.70 4.37
C GLU A 163 -17.69 -9.85 3.81
N LEU A 164 -19.02 -9.75 3.86
CA LEU A 164 -19.91 -10.78 3.32
C LEU A 164 -19.73 -10.96 1.80
N ARG A 165 -19.50 -9.87 1.05
CA ARG A 165 -19.17 -9.95 -0.39
C ARG A 165 -17.89 -10.71 -0.62
N ALA A 166 -16.83 -10.39 0.11
CA ALA A 166 -15.55 -11.04 -0.05
C ALA A 166 -15.65 -12.55 0.23
N VAL A 167 -16.35 -12.96 1.29
CA VAL A 167 -16.61 -14.38 1.57
C VAL A 167 -17.41 -15.05 0.44
N ALA A 168 -18.40 -14.36 -0.14
CA ALA A 168 -19.16 -14.89 -1.27
C ALA A 168 -18.31 -15.05 -2.54
N LEU A 169 -17.40 -14.10 -2.80
CA LEU A 169 -16.44 -14.15 -3.91
C LEU A 169 -15.42 -15.28 -3.73
N GLU A 170 -14.86 -15.42 -2.52
CA GLU A 170 -13.99 -16.54 -2.16
C GLU A 170 -14.71 -17.89 -2.37
N THR A 171 -15.97 -18.00 -1.93
CA THR A 171 -16.76 -19.22 -2.13
C THR A 171 -16.97 -19.49 -3.62
N ARG A 172 -17.32 -18.48 -4.42
CA ARG A 172 -17.50 -18.64 -5.87
C ARG A 172 -16.21 -19.09 -6.57
N ALA A 173 -15.07 -18.53 -6.19
CA ALA A 173 -13.77 -18.91 -6.73
C ALA A 173 -13.40 -20.36 -6.37
N GLU A 174 -13.66 -20.80 -5.14
CA GLU A 174 -13.45 -22.18 -4.70
C GLU A 174 -14.28 -23.16 -5.53
N LEU A 175 -15.59 -22.91 -5.66
CA LEU A 175 -16.47 -23.78 -6.45
C LEU A 175 -16.05 -23.87 -7.92
N LYS A 176 -15.56 -22.77 -8.51
CA LYS A 176 -15.02 -22.76 -9.88
C LYS A 176 -13.73 -23.56 -9.98
N LEU A 177 -12.83 -23.48 -8.99
CA LEU A 177 -11.59 -24.27 -8.95
C LEU A 177 -11.87 -25.76 -8.83
N ASP A 178 -12.82 -26.15 -7.97
CA ASP A 178 -13.24 -27.54 -7.77
C ASP A 178 -13.91 -28.12 -9.03
N SER A 179 -14.63 -27.28 -9.77
CA SER A 179 -15.25 -27.63 -11.05
C SER A 179 -14.24 -27.61 -12.22
N GLY A 180 -12.95 -27.45 -11.96
CA GLY A 180 -11.90 -27.47 -12.98
C GLY A 180 -11.83 -26.21 -13.85
N ARG A 181 -12.56 -25.13 -13.53
CA ARG A 181 -12.61 -23.88 -14.33
C ARG A 181 -11.48 -22.90 -13.98
N HIS A 182 -10.29 -23.42 -13.73
CA HIS A 182 -9.15 -22.63 -13.22
C HIS A 182 -8.62 -21.61 -14.24
N ARG A 183 -8.60 -21.92 -15.54
CA ARG A 183 -8.09 -21.00 -16.57
C ARG A 183 -8.95 -19.74 -16.74
N GLU A 184 -10.27 -19.91 -16.76
CA GLU A 184 -11.24 -18.82 -16.88
C GLU A 184 -11.24 -17.92 -15.64
N LEU A 185 -10.92 -18.48 -14.48
CA LEU A 185 -10.95 -17.79 -13.19
C LEU A 185 -9.75 -16.86 -12.97
N VAL A 186 -8.61 -17.06 -13.67
CA VAL A 186 -7.40 -16.27 -13.41
C VAL A 186 -7.64 -14.77 -13.58
N GLY A 187 -8.34 -14.34 -14.64
CA GLY A 187 -8.63 -12.93 -14.89
C GLY A 187 -9.46 -12.29 -13.77
N GLU A 188 -10.52 -12.98 -13.35
CA GLU A 188 -11.37 -12.56 -12.22
C GLU A 188 -10.55 -12.46 -10.92
N LEU A 189 -9.69 -13.44 -10.63
CA LEU A 189 -8.88 -13.44 -9.41
C LEU A 189 -7.82 -12.33 -9.37
N VAL A 190 -7.31 -11.86 -10.52
CA VAL A 190 -6.41 -10.70 -10.56
C VAL A 190 -7.12 -9.45 -10.04
N GLU A 191 -8.34 -9.20 -10.50
CA GLU A 191 -9.14 -8.05 -10.05
C GLU A 191 -9.50 -8.17 -8.56
N LEU A 192 -9.92 -9.35 -8.12
CA LEU A 192 -10.29 -9.58 -6.72
C LEU A 192 -9.11 -9.46 -5.77
N VAL A 193 -7.92 -9.88 -6.20
CA VAL A 193 -6.69 -9.73 -5.42
C VAL A 193 -6.22 -8.27 -5.36
N ALA A 194 -6.50 -7.47 -6.39
CA ALA A 194 -6.26 -6.03 -6.33
C ALA A 194 -7.26 -5.31 -5.43
N GLU A 195 -8.54 -5.72 -5.44
CA GLU A 195 -9.59 -5.18 -4.58
C GLU A 195 -9.41 -5.55 -3.10
N PHE A 196 -8.97 -6.80 -2.82
CA PHE A 196 -8.78 -7.33 -1.47
C PHE A 196 -7.34 -7.82 -1.26
N PRO A 197 -6.35 -6.91 -1.21
CA PRO A 197 -4.94 -7.26 -1.31
C PRO A 197 -4.42 -8.16 -0.20
N VAL A 198 -4.99 -8.04 1.00
CA VAL A 198 -4.59 -8.78 2.22
C VAL A 198 -5.43 -10.03 2.50
N ARG A 199 -6.36 -10.39 1.61
CA ARG A 199 -7.14 -11.63 1.77
C ARG A 199 -6.37 -12.83 1.26
N GLU A 200 -5.73 -13.52 2.20
CA GLU A 200 -4.90 -14.68 1.90
C GLU A 200 -5.65 -15.82 1.20
N ARG A 201 -6.96 -15.99 1.43
CA ARG A 201 -7.77 -17.01 0.75
C ARG A 201 -7.90 -16.74 -0.75
N LEU A 202 -8.15 -15.50 -1.15
CA LEU A 202 -8.17 -15.11 -2.57
C LEU A 202 -6.79 -15.25 -3.20
N ARG A 203 -5.72 -14.88 -2.47
CA ARG A 203 -4.33 -15.11 -2.90
C ARG A 203 -4.02 -16.59 -3.11
N HIS A 204 -4.48 -17.45 -2.21
CA HIS A 204 -4.31 -18.89 -2.29
C HIS A 204 -5.00 -19.44 -3.55
N GLN A 205 -6.26 -19.05 -3.78
CA GLN A 205 -7.02 -19.44 -4.96
C GLN A 205 -6.36 -18.96 -6.25
N TYR A 206 -5.81 -17.73 -6.26
CA TYR A 206 -5.08 -17.17 -7.39
C TYR A 206 -3.79 -17.96 -7.70
N MET A 207 -2.98 -18.25 -6.68
CA MET A 207 -1.80 -19.09 -6.82
C MET A 207 -2.15 -20.48 -7.36
N LEU A 208 -3.20 -21.11 -6.84
CA LEU A 208 -3.65 -22.43 -7.28
C LEU A 208 -4.18 -22.40 -8.72
N ALA A 209 -4.96 -21.38 -9.10
CA ALA A 209 -5.47 -21.20 -10.45
C ALA A 209 -4.33 -21.05 -11.48
N LEU A 210 -3.33 -20.24 -11.16
CA LEU A 210 -2.13 -20.05 -11.97
C LEU A 210 -1.35 -21.35 -12.13
N TYR A 211 -1.10 -22.06 -11.02
CA TYR A 211 -0.38 -23.33 -11.05
C TYR A 211 -1.10 -24.40 -11.88
N ARG A 212 -2.40 -24.61 -11.66
CA ARG A 212 -3.22 -25.54 -12.46
C ARG A 212 -3.30 -25.15 -13.93
N SER A 213 -3.12 -23.86 -14.25
CA SER A 213 -3.04 -23.37 -15.63
C SER A 213 -1.66 -23.54 -16.28
N GLY A 214 -0.69 -24.16 -15.61
CA GLY A 214 0.69 -24.31 -16.09
C GLY A 214 1.57 -23.08 -15.90
N ARG A 215 1.10 -22.06 -15.17
CA ARG A 215 1.80 -20.78 -14.95
C ARG A 215 2.52 -20.76 -13.60
N GLN A 216 3.36 -21.76 -13.36
CA GLN A 216 4.05 -21.95 -12.06
C GLN A 216 4.90 -20.74 -11.64
N ALA A 217 5.65 -20.15 -12.56
CA ALA A 217 6.49 -18.98 -12.25
C ALA A 217 5.67 -17.80 -11.71
N GLU A 218 4.47 -17.58 -12.26
CA GLU A 218 3.56 -16.52 -11.83
C GLU A 218 2.90 -16.85 -10.50
N ALA A 219 2.57 -18.12 -10.25
CA ALA A 219 2.05 -18.55 -8.94
C ALA A 219 3.08 -18.30 -7.81
N LEU A 220 4.36 -18.56 -8.07
CA LEU A 220 5.46 -18.26 -7.14
C LEU A 220 5.72 -16.75 -7.01
N ALA A 221 5.53 -15.97 -8.08
CA ALA A 221 5.58 -14.51 -8.02
C ALA A 221 4.46 -13.96 -7.12
N ALA A 222 3.23 -14.44 -7.30
CA ALA A 222 2.09 -14.02 -6.48
C ALA A 222 2.29 -14.27 -4.98
N TYR A 223 2.98 -15.34 -4.59
CA TYR A 223 3.39 -15.59 -3.20
C TYR A 223 4.37 -14.53 -2.70
N ARG A 224 5.40 -14.20 -3.48
CA ARG A 224 6.38 -13.17 -3.11
C ARG A 224 5.71 -11.81 -2.96
N ASP A 225 4.75 -11.48 -3.82
CA ASP A 225 4.02 -10.21 -3.77
C ASP A 225 3.23 -10.06 -2.46
N ILE A 226 2.47 -11.09 -2.04
CA ILE A 226 1.73 -11.05 -0.77
C ILE A 226 2.66 -11.11 0.45
N ASP A 227 3.75 -11.86 0.36
CA ASP A 227 4.76 -11.95 1.41
C ASP A 227 5.48 -10.61 1.65
N SER A 228 5.83 -9.89 0.57
CA SER A 228 6.32 -8.51 0.64
C SER A 228 5.26 -7.58 1.23
N LEU A 229 4.03 -7.59 0.71
CA LEU A 229 2.94 -6.73 1.19
C LEU A 229 2.70 -6.91 2.71
N LEU A 230 2.56 -8.15 3.18
CA LEU A 230 2.27 -8.43 4.59
C LEU A 230 3.43 -8.03 5.51
N ARG A 231 4.68 -8.20 5.05
CA ARG A 231 5.84 -7.77 5.83
C ARG A 231 6.01 -6.26 5.87
N GLU A 232 5.80 -5.60 4.73
CA GLU A 232 5.98 -4.15 4.58
C GLU A 232 4.87 -3.36 5.28
N GLU A 233 3.61 -3.73 5.11
CA GLU A 233 2.47 -2.98 5.65
C GLU A 233 2.06 -3.43 7.05
N TYR A 234 2.24 -4.71 7.39
CA TYR A 234 1.71 -5.30 8.63
C TYR A 234 2.78 -5.93 9.54
N GLY A 235 4.02 -6.09 9.07
CA GLY A 235 5.11 -6.71 9.84
C GLY A 235 4.90 -8.20 10.15
N ILE A 236 4.02 -8.88 9.40
CA ILE A 236 3.71 -10.30 9.56
C ILE A 236 4.07 -11.08 8.27
N GLY A 237 4.24 -12.39 8.39
CA GLY A 237 4.40 -13.27 7.23
C GLY A 237 3.07 -13.91 6.80
N PRO A 238 3.02 -14.51 5.60
CA PRO A 238 1.86 -15.28 5.14
C PRO A 238 1.48 -16.40 6.11
N GLY A 239 0.17 -16.60 6.25
CA GLY A 239 -0.42 -17.70 6.99
C GLY A 239 -0.01 -19.07 6.48
N GLU A 240 -0.28 -20.09 7.29
CA GLU A 240 0.13 -21.47 7.04
C GLU A 240 -0.38 -22.02 5.69
N ALA A 241 -1.65 -21.78 5.36
CA ALA A 241 -2.25 -22.27 4.11
C ALA A 241 -1.55 -21.74 2.84
N LEU A 242 -1.08 -20.49 2.85
CA LEU A 242 -0.29 -19.93 1.73
C LEU A 242 1.12 -20.50 1.69
N ARG A 243 1.78 -20.62 2.86
CA ARG A 243 3.13 -21.22 2.96
C ARG A 243 3.14 -22.68 2.50
N GLU A 244 2.12 -23.44 2.87
CA GLU A 244 1.96 -24.83 2.47
C GLU A 244 1.73 -24.97 0.97
N LEU A 245 0.84 -24.16 0.39
CA LEU A 245 0.62 -24.14 -1.06
C LEU A 245 1.91 -23.79 -1.82
N HIS A 246 2.64 -22.77 -1.37
CA HIS A 246 3.94 -22.40 -1.93
C HIS A 246 4.92 -23.58 -1.90
N GLY A 247 5.05 -24.26 -0.75
CA GLY A 247 5.91 -25.44 -0.61
C GLY A 247 5.49 -26.61 -1.51
N ARG A 248 4.18 -26.86 -1.68
CA ARG A 248 3.67 -27.89 -2.59
C ARG A 248 3.93 -27.54 -4.06
N ILE A 249 3.78 -26.27 -4.45
CA ILE A 249 4.11 -25.80 -5.81
C ILE A 249 5.61 -25.97 -6.11
N LEU A 250 6.49 -25.63 -5.16
CA LEU A 250 7.94 -25.81 -5.33
C LEU A 250 8.34 -27.27 -5.54
N ARG A 251 7.64 -28.21 -4.89
CA ARG A 251 7.86 -29.66 -5.04
C ARG A 251 7.13 -30.29 -6.23
N ALA A 252 6.38 -29.48 -7.00
CA ALA A 252 5.50 -29.95 -8.07
C ALA A 252 4.56 -31.10 -7.61
N ASP A 253 3.92 -30.90 -6.45
CA ASP A 253 3.08 -31.92 -5.82
C ASP A 253 1.91 -32.35 -6.72
N PRO A 254 1.78 -33.66 -7.06
CA PRO A 254 0.74 -34.14 -7.97
C PRO A 254 -0.67 -33.99 -7.40
N THR A 255 -0.84 -33.85 -6.08
CA THR A 255 -2.16 -33.61 -5.48
C THR A 255 -2.76 -32.27 -5.88
N LEU A 256 -1.93 -31.30 -6.30
CA LEU A 256 -2.39 -29.98 -6.74
C LEU A 256 -3.05 -29.99 -8.13
N THR A 257 -2.78 -31.00 -8.94
CA THR A 257 -3.30 -31.13 -10.32
C THR A 257 -4.56 -31.98 -10.41
N VAL A 258 -4.93 -32.73 -9.36
CA VAL A 258 -6.10 -33.60 -9.35
C VAL A 258 -7.35 -32.81 -8.92
N GLY A 259 -8.29 -32.64 -9.85
CA GLY A 259 -9.66 -32.22 -9.58
C GLY A 259 -10.55 -33.42 -9.28
N VAL A 260 -10.36 -34.08 -8.14
CA VAL A 260 -11.27 -35.10 -7.59
C VAL A 260 -11.52 -34.73 -6.12
N PRO A 261 -12.77 -34.72 -5.64
CA PRO A 261 -13.10 -34.21 -4.32
C PRO A 261 -12.59 -35.17 -3.24
N GLU A 262 -11.52 -34.79 -2.53
CA GLU A 262 -11.25 -35.32 -1.20
C GLU A 262 -12.15 -34.57 -0.21
N SER A 263 -13.33 -35.14 0.01
CA SER A 263 -14.10 -34.88 1.22
C SER A 263 -13.27 -35.28 2.44
N GLY A 264 -12.85 -34.31 3.25
CA GLY A 264 -12.33 -34.59 4.58
C GLY A 264 -11.26 -33.63 5.07
N TRP A 265 -11.63 -32.40 5.42
CA TRP A 265 -10.90 -31.74 6.50
C TRP A 265 -11.42 -32.31 7.83
N PRO A 266 -10.56 -32.81 8.74
CA PRO A 266 -11.00 -33.36 10.01
C PRO A 266 -11.48 -32.22 10.90
N ALA A 267 -12.76 -32.26 11.26
CA ALA A 267 -13.28 -31.49 12.38
C ALA A 267 -12.61 -31.99 13.66
N SER A 268 -11.88 -31.09 14.33
CA SER A 268 -11.29 -31.30 15.64
C SER A 268 -12.38 -31.72 16.64
N VAL A 269 -12.34 -32.98 17.09
CA VAL A 269 -13.05 -33.42 18.29
C VAL A 269 -11.98 -33.74 19.36
N PRO A 270 -12.14 -33.27 20.61
CA PRO A 270 -11.13 -33.45 21.64
C PRO A 270 -10.96 -34.91 22.05
N THR A 271 -9.71 -35.28 22.27
CA THR A 271 -9.21 -36.50 22.89
C THR A 271 -9.99 -36.89 24.15
N ALA A 272 -10.63 -38.06 24.11
CA ALA A 272 -10.80 -38.92 25.27
C ALA A 272 -10.53 -40.37 24.85
N ARG A 273 -9.57 -41.01 25.52
CA ARG A 273 -9.19 -42.42 25.37
C ARG A 273 -8.90 -42.95 26.79
N PRO A 274 -8.90 -44.27 27.03
CA PRO A 274 -10.02 -45.22 26.95
C PRO A 274 -10.20 -46.00 28.26
N ALA A 275 -11.30 -46.75 28.39
CA ALA A 275 -11.33 -47.93 29.26
C ALA A 275 -11.90 -49.14 28.48
N GLU A 276 -11.00 -50.11 28.27
CA GLU A 276 -11.17 -51.54 28.60
C GLU A 276 -12.05 -52.46 27.73
N SER A 277 -11.34 -53.27 26.92
CA SER A 277 -11.35 -54.74 26.84
C SER A 277 -12.65 -55.50 27.15
N THR A 278 -13.17 -56.26 26.16
CA THR A 278 -13.22 -57.74 26.19
C THR A 278 -13.80 -58.33 24.88
N VAL A 279 -13.31 -59.52 24.53
CA VAL A 279 -13.68 -60.40 23.40
C VAL A 279 -13.86 -61.81 24.02
N PRO A 280 -14.48 -62.85 23.40
CA PRO A 280 -15.82 -63.07 22.80
C PRO A 280 -16.57 -64.25 23.55
N PRO A 281 -17.55 -65.04 23.01
CA PRO A 281 -17.38 -65.99 21.89
C PRO A 281 -18.60 -66.29 20.96
N VAL A 282 -18.24 -66.96 19.86
CA VAL A 282 -18.92 -67.66 18.72
C VAL A 282 -19.98 -68.70 19.22
N PRO A 283 -21.05 -69.15 18.49
CA PRO A 283 -20.91 -69.90 17.22
C PRO A 283 -22.04 -70.00 16.16
N ALA A 284 -21.60 -70.55 15.01
CA ALA A 284 -22.27 -71.48 14.08
C ALA A 284 -23.07 -70.95 12.86
N HIS A 285 -22.50 -71.23 11.67
CA HIS A 285 -23.10 -71.38 10.32
C HIS A 285 -24.13 -72.56 10.30
N PRO A 286 -25.06 -72.71 9.30
CA PRO A 286 -24.68 -72.88 7.88
C PRO A 286 -25.71 -72.57 6.77
N SER A 287 -25.17 -72.73 5.55
CA SER A 287 -25.83 -73.26 4.33
C SER A 287 -26.27 -72.29 3.23
N ALA A 288 -25.49 -72.41 2.14
CA ALA A 288 -25.92 -72.78 0.79
C ALA A 288 -26.56 -71.71 -0.11
N GLY A 289 -26.03 -71.63 -1.34
CA GLY A 289 -26.85 -71.26 -2.49
C GLY A 289 -26.16 -70.45 -3.58
N SER A 290 -25.51 -71.18 -4.48
CA SER A 290 -25.51 -70.93 -5.93
C SER A 290 -24.53 -69.93 -6.57
N ALA A 291 -23.96 -70.46 -7.66
CA ALA A 291 -22.92 -69.96 -8.54
C ALA A 291 -23.35 -68.79 -9.46
N PRO A 292 -22.40 -68.10 -10.11
CA PRO A 292 -22.62 -66.85 -10.85
C PRO A 292 -22.87 -67.08 -12.35
N PRO A 293 -23.52 -66.15 -13.07
CA PRO A 293 -23.44 -66.09 -14.51
C PRO A 293 -22.25 -65.24 -15.00
N ALA A 294 -21.59 -65.77 -16.03
CA ALA A 294 -20.51 -65.19 -16.82
C ALA A 294 -21.00 -64.00 -17.70
N PRO A 295 -20.09 -63.21 -18.31
CA PRO A 295 -20.34 -61.85 -18.77
C PRO A 295 -20.81 -61.78 -20.24
N PRO A 296 -21.49 -60.71 -20.66
CA PRO A 296 -21.61 -60.38 -22.08
C PRO A 296 -20.51 -59.39 -22.53
N SER A 297 -19.71 -59.87 -23.48
CA SER A 297 -19.35 -59.27 -24.77
C SER A 297 -18.95 -57.79 -24.88
N ASN A 298 -17.69 -57.59 -25.28
CA ASN A 298 -17.07 -56.37 -25.81
C ASN A 298 -17.94 -55.58 -26.82
N PRO A 299 -17.89 -54.25 -26.78
CA PRO A 299 -18.00 -53.40 -27.95
C PRO A 299 -16.60 -53.09 -28.54
N ILE A 300 -16.58 -53.12 -29.86
CA ILE A 300 -15.48 -52.89 -30.81
C ILE A 300 -14.79 -51.53 -30.57
N LEU A 301 -13.45 -51.55 -30.48
CA LEU A 301 -12.58 -50.38 -30.50
C LEU A 301 -12.48 -49.83 -31.94
N PRO A 302 -12.62 -48.52 -32.20
CA PRO A 302 -12.17 -47.93 -33.47
C PRO A 302 -10.62 -47.83 -33.50
N PRO A 303 -9.98 -47.90 -34.68
CA PRO A 303 -8.52 -47.91 -34.78
C PRO A 303 -7.90 -46.56 -34.40
N PRO A 304 -6.65 -46.55 -33.88
CA PRO A 304 -5.97 -45.30 -33.52
C PRO A 304 -5.58 -44.50 -34.77
N VAL A 305 -5.94 -43.22 -34.78
CA VAL A 305 -5.44 -42.23 -35.73
C VAL A 305 -3.96 -41.99 -35.43
N ALA A 306 -3.12 -42.16 -36.45
CA ALA A 306 -1.67 -41.93 -36.39
C ALA A 306 -1.36 -40.45 -36.10
N PRO A 307 -0.35 -40.14 -35.27
CA PRO A 307 0.11 -38.77 -35.07
C PRO A 307 0.84 -38.25 -36.33
N PRO A 308 0.69 -36.96 -36.68
CA PRO A 308 1.42 -36.36 -37.80
C PRO A 308 2.93 -36.27 -37.50
N ALA A 309 3.72 -36.52 -38.54
CA ALA A 309 5.19 -36.53 -38.52
C ALA A 309 5.79 -35.16 -38.13
N PRO A 310 6.99 -35.14 -37.50
CA PRO A 310 7.67 -33.90 -37.15
C PRO A 310 8.18 -33.16 -38.39
N PRO A 311 8.15 -31.81 -38.41
CA PRO A 311 8.73 -31.04 -39.50
C PRO A 311 10.26 -31.13 -39.50
N ALA A 312 10.82 -31.19 -40.72
CA ALA A 312 12.24 -31.25 -41.02
C ALA A 312 13.01 -30.01 -40.49
N PRO A 313 14.32 -30.15 -40.18
CA PRO A 313 15.13 -29.07 -39.64
C PRO A 313 15.33 -27.96 -40.67
N VAL A 314 14.89 -26.74 -40.33
CA VAL A 314 15.20 -25.51 -41.06
C VAL A 314 16.66 -25.14 -40.75
N GLN A 315 17.42 -24.95 -41.82
CA GLN A 315 18.82 -24.57 -41.82
C GLN A 315 19.06 -23.25 -41.06
N ALA A 316 20.05 -23.27 -40.17
CA ALA A 316 20.58 -22.08 -39.54
C ALA A 316 21.27 -21.19 -40.59
N SER A 317 20.94 -19.90 -40.60
CA SER A 317 21.74 -18.85 -41.25
C SER A 317 22.42 -17.97 -40.20
N PRO A 318 23.56 -17.34 -40.55
CA PRO A 318 24.72 -17.23 -39.66
C PRO A 318 24.77 -15.96 -38.81
N ALA A 319 25.58 -16.05 -37.76
CA ALA A 319 25.93 -14.96 -36.85
C ALA A 319 26.58 -13.75 -37.56
N PRO A 320 26.39 -12.51 -37.05
CA PRO A 320 27.15 -11.36 -37.51
C PRO A 320 28.57 -11.36 -36.92
N VAL A 321 29.49 -11.05 -37.83
CA VAL A 321 30.95 -11.04 -37.74
C VAL A 321 31.47 -10.05 -36.68
N GLN A 322 32.33 -10.54 -35.78
CA GLN A 322 33.20 -9.73 -34.94
C GLN A 322 34.32 -9.12 -35.81
N ALA A 323 34.45 -7.80 -35.78
CA ALA A 323 35.59 -7.09 -36.33
C ALA A 323 36.79 -7.19 -35.36
N ALA A 324 37.93 -7.58 -35.92
CA ALA A 324 39.21 -7.78 -35.25
C ALA A 324 39.94 -6.46 -34.94
N VAL A 325 40.70 -6.46 -33.84
CA VAL A 325 41.79 -5.51 -33.53
C VAL A 325 43.00 -6.35 -33.06
N PRO A 326 44.24 -6.08 -33.53
CA PRO A 326 45.36 -7.03 -33.49
C PRO A 326 46.14 -7.06 -32.14
N PRO A 327 47.04 -8.04 -31.93
CA PRO A 327 47.64 -8.31 -30.62
C PRO A 327 48.96 -7.56 -30.39
N LEU A 328 49.27 -7.27 -29.12
CA LEU A 328 50.62 -6.92 -28.68
C LEU A 328 50.97 -7.72 -27.42
N HIS A 329 52.08 -8.43 -27.53
CA HIS A 329 52.65 -9.35 -26.55
C HIS A 329 53.28 -8.66 -25.34
N ALA A 330 53.41 -9.47 -24.29
CA ALA A 330 54.49 -9.54 -23.29
C ALA A 330 54.30 -8.78 -21.95
N SER A 331 54.12 -9.58 -20.88
CA SER A 331 54.51 -9.25 -19.49
C SER A 331 56.04 -9.14 -19.37
N PRO A 332 56.58 -8.36 -18.40
CA PRO A 332 57.00 -8.90 -17.09
C PRO A 332 56.92 -7.84 -15.94
N PRO A 333 57.61 -7.96 -14.78
CA PRO A 333 57.41 -8.86 -13.61
C PRO A 333 57.09 -8.02 -12.31
N PRO A 334 57.11 -8.58 -11.07
CA PRO A 334 56.46 -7.96 -9.91
C PRO A 334 57.37 -6.97 -9.17
N PHE A 335 56.80 -5.91 -8.59
CA PHE A 335 57.52 -5.03 -7.66
C PHE A 335 57.09 -5.27 -6.21
N GLN A 336 58.02 -5.85 -5.45
CA GLN A 336 58.07 -5.79 -3.99
C GLN A 336 58.38 -4.36 -3.56
N ALA A 337 57.61 -3.81 -2.61
CA ALA A 337 58.04 -2.67 -1.82
C ALA A 337 58.21 -3.14 -0.37
N ALA A 338 59.46 -3.40 -0.01
CA ALA A 338 59.89 -3.68 1.34
C ALA A 338 59.80 -2.40 2.21
N VAL A 339 59.40 -2.61 3.46
CA VAL A 339 59.41 -1.63 4.56
C VAL A 339 60.86 -1.24 4.89
N PRO A 340 61.23 0.05 4.98
CA PRO A 340 62.40 0.46 5.72
C PRO A 340 62.04 0.74 7.21
N PRO A 341 62.95 0.41 8.16
CA PRO A 341 62.67 0.40 9.59
C PRO A 341 62.81 1.78 10.25
N TYR A 342 62.02 2.03 11.29
CA TYR A 342 62.21 3.12 12.25
C TYR A 342 63.47 2.86 13.09
N ALA A 343 64.44 3.76 13.06
CA ALA A 343 65.28 4.10 14.21
C ALA A 343 66.05 5.40 13.99
N ASP A 344 66.07 6.21 15.06
CA ASP A 344 67.03 7.27 15.39
C ASP A 344 67.02 8.57 14.56
N LEU A 345 66.28 9.58 15.05
CA LEU A 345 66.85 10.90 15.38
C LEU A 345 66.01 11.59 16.48
N PRO A 346 66.64 12.42 17.34
CA PRO A 346 66.22 12.71 18.72
C PRO A 346 65.27 13.91 18.85
N SER A 347 64.48 13.93 19.94
CA SER A 347 63.63 15.06 20.34
C SER A 347 64.45 16.34 20.60
N PRO A 348 64.21 17.46 19.88
CA PRO A 348 64.75 18.75 20.28
C PRO A 348 63.85 19.37 21.35
N ARG A 349 64.44 19.58 22.52
CA ARG A 349 63.94 20.39 23.62
C ARG A 349 63.72 21.83 23.12
N TYR A 350 62.55 22.40 23.40
CA TYR A 350 62.27 23.81 23.19
C TYR A 350 63.18 24.67 24.09
N PRO A 351 63.88 25.69 23.56
CA PRO A 351 64.39 26.76 24.39
C PRO A 351 63.21 27.68 24.77
N ALA A 352 63.03 27.88 26.07
CA ALA A 352 62.10 28.86 26.62
C ALA A 352 62.50 30.28 26.21
N LEU A 353 61.65 30.94 25.42
CA LEU A 353 61.70 32.39 25.21
C LEU A 353 60.61 33.03 26.06
N ALA A 354 61.02 33.49 27.24
CA ALA A 354 60.27 34.35 28.13
C ALA A 354 60.26 35.78 27.58
N GLY A 355 59.09 36.43 27.59
CA GLY A 355 58.92 37.83 27.20
C GLY A 355 57.51 38.19 26.74
N LEU A 356 56.52 38.01 27.63
CA LEU A 356 55.08 38.25 27.44
C LEU A 356 54.74 39.73 27.13
N PRO A 357 53.62 39.97 26.42
CA PRO A 357 52.42 40.36 27.15
C PRO A 357 51.23 39.42 26.91
N ALA A 358 50.30 39.41 27.85
CA ALA A 358 49.05 38.65 27.82
C ALA A 358 48.30 38.86 26.50
N VAL A 359 48.00 37.76 25.80
CA VAL A 359 47.08 37.79 24.66
C VAL A 359 45.68 38.10 25.23
N PRO A 360 45.02 39.18 24.78
CA PRO A 360 43.70 39.56 25.27
C PRO A 360 42.64 38.50 24.92
N PRO A 361 41.60 38.30 25.75
CA PRO A 361 40.50 37.42 25.44
C PRO A 361 39.52 38.14 24.51
N SER A 362 39.66 38.01 23.19
CA SER A 362 38.60 38.28 22.18
C SER A 362 39.19 38.19 20.78
N SER A 363 38.87 37.16 20.01
CA SER A 363 37.66 37.22 19.20
C SER A 363 37.03 35.84 19.12
N PHE A 364 36.18 35.55 20.11
CA PHE A 364 34.87 35.05 19.73
C PHE A 364 34.29 36.12 18.80
N GLU A 365 34.59 36.02 17.52
CA GLU A 365 33.67 36.53 16.52
C GLU A 365 32.38 35.80 16.86
N VAL A 366 31.47 36.55 17.48
CA VAL A 366 30.07 36.20 17.64
C VAL A 366 29.64 35.90 16.22
N GLN A 367 29.73 34.63 15.85
CA GLN A 367 29.14 34.12 14.64
C GLN A 367 27.68 34.48 14.84
N GLN A 368 27.27 35.51 14.08
CA GLN A 368 25.98 36.16 14.17
C GLN A 368 24.93 35.11 14.47
N PRO A 369 23.98 35.33 15.40
CA PRO A 369 22.93 34.37 15.66
C PRO A 369 22.40 33.96 14.30
N ARG A 370 22.70 32.72 13.92
CA ARG A 370 22.35 32.17 12.61
C ARG A 370 20.86 32.35 12.60
N ARG A 371 20.37 33.37 11.88
CA ARG A 371 18.98 33.84 11.93
C ARG A 371 18.15 32.58 11.99
N GLU A 372 17.65 32.27 13.19
CA GLU A 372 16.69 31.20 13.36
C GLU A 372 15.55 31.71 12.50
N GLN A 373 15.47 31.17 11.29
CA GLN A 373 14.25 31.25 10.53
C GLN A 373 13.30 30.37 11.34
N TYR A 374 12.76 30.95 12.41
CA TYR A 374 11.50 30.51 12.98
C TYR A 374 10.61 30.29 11.76
N PRO A 375 10.16 29.05 11.49
CA PRO A 375 9.26 28.82 10.39
C PRO A 375 8.10 29.75 10.64
N LEU A 376 7.95 30.77 9.79
CA LEU A 376 6.84 31.72 9.88
C LEU A 376 5.59 30.89 10.11
N PRO A 377 4.79 31.19 11.15
CA PRO A 377 3.66 30.34 11.48
C PRO A 377 2.80 30.19 10.24
N THR A 378 2.35 28.96 9.99
CA THR A 378 1.75 28.53 8.72
C THR A 378 0.64 29.44 8.23
N TRP A 379 -0.08 30.12 9.13
CA TRP A 379 -1.08 31.11 8.78
C TRP A 379 -0.50 32.33 8.03
N VAL A 380 0.72 32.79 8.30
CA VAL A 380 1.37 33.93 7.62
C VAL A 380 1.76 33.59 6.17
N SER A 381 2.23 32.37 5.91
CA SER A 381 2.49 31.93 4.53
C SER A 381 1.18 31.66 3.77
N THR A 382 0.13 31.25 4.48
CA THR A 382 -1.20 31.03 3.92
C THR A 382 -1.88 32.35 3.58
N THR A 383 -1.84 33.36 4.46
CA THR A 383 -2.38 34.70 4.18
C THR A 383 -1.59 35.41 3.08
N ALA A 384 -0.26 35.27 3.03
CA ALA A 384 0.55 35.80 1.93
C ALA A 384 0.27 35.12 0.58
N THR A 385 -0.06 33.82 0.59
CA THR A 385 -0.41 33.08 -0.63
C THR A 385 -1.84 33.41 -1.08
N VAL A 386 -2.79 33.52 -0.15
CA VAL A 386 -4.17 33.94 -0.42
C VAL A 386 -4.19 35.38 -0.92
N ALA A 387 -3.48 36.30 -0.28
CA ALA A 387 -3.34 37.69 -0.75
C ALA A 387 -2.62 37.77 -2.11
N GLY A 388 -1.56 36.98 -2.31
CA GLY A 388 -0.80 36.93 -3.56
C GLY A 388 -1.53 36.24 -4.73
N THR A 389 -2.59 35.47 -4.46
CA THR A 389 -3.47 34.88 -5.49
C THR A 389 -4.72 35.74 -5.72
N LEU A 390 -5.26 36.40 -4.69
CA LEU A 390 -6.33 37.40 -4.81
C LEU A 390 -5.88 38.64 -5.59
N LEU A 391 -4.62 39.08 -5.46
CA LEU A 391 -4.15 40.29 -6.12
C LEU A 391 -4.15 40.17 -7.67
N PRO A 392 -3.69 39.08 -8.30
CA PRO A 392 -3.87 38.84 -9.74
C PRO A 392 -5.33 38.58 -10.14
N LEU A 393 -6.13 37.93 -9.27
CA LEU A 393 -7.55 37.68 -9.54
C LEU A 393 -8.38 38.97 -9.57
N LEU A 394 -8.11 39.92 -8.67
CA LEU A 394 -8.80 41.21 -8.57
C LEU A 394 -8.30 42.26 -9.58
N SER A 395 -7.07 42.11 -10.08
CA SER A 395 -6.47 43.03 -11.06
C SER A 395 -6.55 42.53 -12.51
N PHE A 396 -7.35 41.49 -12.78
CA PHE A 396 -7.45 40.83 -14.09
C PHE A 396 -6.07 40.48 -14.69
N GLY A 397 -5.13 40.04 -13.86
CA GLY A 397 -3.78 39.61 -14.28
C GLY A 397 -2.75 40.74 -14.50
N THR A 398 -3.15 42.02 -14.48
CA THR A 398 -2.26 43.16 -14.73
C THR A 398 -1.20 43.37 -13.63
N MET A 399 -1.43 42.87 -12.41
CA MET A 399 -0.48 42.94 -11.30
C MET A 399 0.32 41.63 -11.07
N THR A 400 0.24 40.65 -11.98
CA THR A 400 0.94 39.35 -11.85
C THR A 400 2.47 39.53 -11.76
N TRP A 401 3.01 40.52 -12.49
CA TRP A 401 4.44 40.84 -12.48
C TRP A 401 4.96 41.21 -11.09
N LEU A 402 4.15 41.88 -10.26
CA LEU A 402 4.53 42.35 -8.92
C LEU A 402 4.72 41.18 -7.96
N VAL A 403 3.82 40.18 -8.03
CA VAL A 403 3.92 38.94 -7.25
C VAL A 403 5.16 38.15 -7.66
N ILE A 404 5.41 38.00 -8.97
CA ILE A 404 6.59 37.27 -9.47
C ILE A 404 7.89 38.01 -9.12
N LEU A 405 7.90 39.35 -9.18
CA LEU A 405 9.04 40.18 -8.79
C LEU A 405 9.36 40.03 -7.30
N ALA A 406 8.35 40.05 -6.43
CA ALA A 406 8.52 39.81 -5.00
C ALA A 406 9.13 38.42 -4.72
N TYR A 407 8.70 37.40 -5.48
CA TYR A 407 9.31 36.06 -5.43
C TYR A 407 10.74 36.03 -5.99
N ALA A 408 11.03 36.79 -7.05
CA ALA A 408 12.37 36.91 -7.63
C ALA A 408 13.37 37.51 -6.64
N VAL A 409 12.98 38.60 -5.96
CA VAL A 409 13.78 39.26 -4.92
C VAL A 409 13.98 38.33 -3.72
N ARG A 410 12.91 37.69 -3.24
CA ARG A 410 12.99 36.75 -2.10
C ARG A 410 13.90 35.56 -2.38
N ARG A 411 13.86 35.02 -3.60
CA ARG A 411 14.64 33.82 -4.00
C ARG A 411 15.98 34.15 -4.68
N ARG A 412 16.32 35.44 -4.84
CA ARG A 412 17.50 35.92 -5.57
C ARG A 412 17.70 35.24 -6.93
N SER A 413 16.61 35.10 -7.69
CA SER A 413 16.62 34.38 -8.97
C SER A 413 16.46 35.32 -10.17
N GLY A 414 17.47 35.40 -11.01
CA GLY A 414 17.43 36.22 -12.24
C GLY A 414 16.37 35.76 -13.26
N ARG A 415 16.09 34.45 -13.32
CA ARG A 415 15.06 33.88 -14.22
C ARG A 415 13.65 34.35 -13.84
N LEU A 416 13.35 34.44 -12.55
CA LEU A 416 12.08 34.99 -12.07
C LEU A 416 11.98 36.50 -12.29
N GLY A 417 13.11 37.21 -12.21
CA GLY A 417 13.18 38.63 -12.57
C GLY A 417 12.85 38.87 -14.05
N LEU A 418 13.40 38.04 -14.95
CA LEU A 418 13.10 38.10 -16.38
C LEU A 418 11.62 37.80 -16.67
N ALA A 419 11.06 36.80 -15.99
CA ALA A 419 9.63 36.49 -16.09
C ALA A 419 8.75 37.65 -15.62
N ALA A 420 9.09 38.29 -14.49
CA ALA A 420 8.37 39.47 -13.99
C ALA A 420 8.39 40.62 -15.01
N LEU A 421 9.54 40.88 -15.65
CA LEU A 421 9.65 41.89 -16.70
C LEU A 421 8.76 41.57 -17.91
N GLY A 422 8.70 40.31 -18.33
CA GLY A 422 7.81 39.88 -19.42
C GLY A 422 6.32 40.12 -19.11
N TYR A 423 5.88 39.80 -17.89
CA TYR A 423 4.51 40.09 -17.45
C TYR A 423 4.24 41.60 -17.34
N LEU A 424 5.23 42.40 -16.94
CA LEU A 424 5.09 43.87 -16.89
C LEU A 424 4.90 44.45 -18.29
N VAL A 425 5.74 44.05 -19.26
CA VAL A 425 5.62 44.51 -20.66
C VAL A 425 4.25 44.12 -21.23
N THR A 426 3.82 42.88 -21.00
CA THR A 426 2.51 42.40 -21.48
C THR A 426 1.36 43.20 -20.87
N ALA A 427 1.42 43.50 -19.56
CA ALA A 427 0.41 44.31 -18.88
C ALA A 427 0.41 45.76 -19.37
N THR A 428 1.59 46.37 -19.59
CA THR A 428 1.70 47.72 -20.13
C THR A 428 1.13 47.80 -21.54
N VAL A 429 1.47 46.86 -22.43
CA VAL A 429 0.92 46.80 -23.79
C VAL A 429 -0.61 46.69 -23.76
N LEU A 430 -1.16 45.83 -22.90
CA LEU A 430 -2.61 45.68 -22.74
C LEU A 430 -3.28 46.98 -22.28
N VAL A 431 -2.70 47.66 -21.28
CA VAL A 431 -3.24 48.93 -20.75
C VAL A 431 -3.11 50.06 -21.78
N THR A 432 -1.99 50.15 -22.50
CA THR A 432 -1.82 51.16 -23.54
C THR A 432 -2.76 50.94 -24.70
N MET A 433 -2.97 49.69 -25.15
CA MET A 433 -3.91 49.38 -26.23
C MET A 433 -5.35 49.75 -25.84
N MET A 434 -5.78 49.39 -24.63
CA MET A 434 -7.11 49.76 -24.11
C MET A 434 -7.28 51.27 -23.91
N ALA A 435 -6.20 52.02 -23.73
CA ALA A 435 -6.23 53.48 -23.55
C ALA A 435 -6.09 54.25 -24.87
N THR A 436 -5.65 53.60 -25.95
CA THR A 436 -5.47 54.20 -27.29
C THR A 436 -6.63 53.92 -28.24
N ASP A 437 -7.61 53.11 -27.86
CA ASP A 437 -8.91 53.04 -28.56
C ASP A 437 -9.68 54.34 -28.32
N ASP A 438 -9.29 55.38 -29.07
CA ASP A 438 -10.18 56.49 -29.37
C ASP A 438 -11.39 55.91 -30.11
N LEU A 439 -12.58 56.25 -29.60
CA LEU A 439 -13.90 55.80 -30.00
C LEU A 439 -14.29 56.22 -31.44
N GLU A 440 -13.54 55.82 -32.46
CA GLU A 440 -13.90 55.99 -33.87
C GLU A 440 -13.40 54.83 -34.76
N ALA A 441 -14.00 53.65 -34.62
CA ALA A 441 -14.08 52.65 -35.68
C ALA A 441 -15.24 51.69 -35.41
N GLU A 442 -15.93 51.23 -36.47
CA GLU A 442 -16.94 50.18 -36.40
C GLU A 442 -16.29 48.83 -36.02
N ASP A 443 -16.07 48.60 -34.72
CA ASP A 443 -15.50 47.34 -34.25
C ASP A 443 -16.49 46.18 -34.47
N SER A 444 -16.07 45.23 -35.31
CA SER A 444 -16.77 43.95 -35.49
C SER A 444 -16.75 43.19 -34.16
N ALA A 445 -17.88 42.57 -33.78
CA ALA A 445 -17.97 41.75 -32.57
C ALA A 445 -16.83 40.70 -32.46
N ALA A 446 -16.27 40.27 -33.59
CA ALA A 446 -15.12 39.37 -33.65
C ALA A 446 -13.84 39.94 -33.02
N GLU A 447 -13.55 41.23 -33.17
CA GLU A 447 -12.37 41.88 -32.58
C GLU A 447 -12.52 41.96 -31.06
N ALA A 448 -13.69 42.34 -30.56
CA ALA A 448 -14.00 42.31 -29.13
C ALA A 448 -13.84 40.89 -28.53
N PHE A 449 -14.28 39.84 -29.24
CA PHE A 449 -14.09 38.45 -28.79
C PHE A 449 -12.62 38.00 -28.79
N LEU A 450 -11.82 38.42 -29.78
CA LEU A 450 -10.38 38.13 -29.81
C LEU A 450 -9.67 38.81 -28.64
N TRP A 451 -10.00 40.07 -28.34
CA TRP A 451 -9.45 40.80 -27.20
C TRP A 451 -9.82 40.17 -25.85
N LEU A 452 -11.09 39.79 -25.68
CA LEU A 452 -11.55 39.02 -24.50
C LEU A 452 -10.82 37.68 -24.36
N GLY A 453 -10.54 37.01 -25.48
CA GLY A 453 -9.78 35.75 -25.52
C GLY A 453 -8.33 35.92 -25.09
N VAL A 454 -7.63 36.92 -25.60
CA VAL A 454 -6.24 37.23 -25.23
C VAL A 454 -6.14 37.59 -23.74
N LEU A 455 -7.07 38.41 -23.24
CA LEU A 455 -7.13 38.79 -21.82
C LEU A 455 -7.39 37.56 -20.92
N SER A 456 -8.28 36.67 -21.34
CA SER A 456 -8.57 35.41 -20.63
C SER A 456 -7.38 34.44 -20.61
N LEU A 457 -6.63 34.34 -21.71
CA LEU A 457 -5.45 33.48 -21.80
C LEU A 457 -4.31 33.99 -20.92
N CYS A 458 -4.04 35.30 -20.94
CA CYS A 458 -3.08 35.93 -20.04
C CYS A 458 -3.45 35.71 -18.56
N TRP A 459 -4.74 35.77 -18.23
CA TRP A 459 -5.25 35.51 -16.89
C TRP A 459 -5.01 34.07 -16.42
N LEU A 460 -5.35 33.07 -17.25
CA LEU A 460 -5.14 31.65 -16.95
C LEU A 460 -3.66 31.30 -16.76
N VAL A 461 -2.80 31.81 -17.65
CA VAL A 461 -1.36 31.55 -17.60
C VAL A 461 -0.71 32.22 -16.39
N GLY A 462 -1.11 33.45 -16.05
CA GLY A 462 -0.64 34.15 -14.84
C GLY A 462 -1.01 33.43 -13.55
N ALA A 463 -2.26 32.99 -13.42
CA ALA A 463 -2.74 32.23 -12.26
C ALA A 463 -1.99 30.89 -12.10
N ALA A 464 -1.81 30.14 -13.19
CA ALA A 464 -1.07 28.89 -13.18
C ALA A 464 0.40 29.07 -12.73
N HIS A 465 1.07 30.13 -13.19
CA HIS A 465 2.46 30.41 -12.83
C HIS A 465 2.63 30.73 -11.34
N VAL A 466 1.72 31.51 -10.75
CA VAL A 466 1.72 31.83 -9.32
C VAL A 466 1.50 30.57 -8.46
N VAL A 467 0.61 29.67 -8.89
CA VAL A 467 0.39 28.38 -8.21
C VAL A 467 1.64 27.50 -8.25
N LEU A 468 2.32 27.42 -9.40
CA LEU A 468 3.56 26.65 -9.58
C LEU A 468 4.73 27.19 -8.76
N LEU A 469 4.76 28.50 -8.48
CA LEU A 469 5.80 29.12 -7.65
C LEU A 469 5.73 28.67 -6.17
N ASN A 470 4.56 28.24 -5.70
CA ASN A 470 4.37 27.76 -4.34
C ASN A 470 4.56 26.24 -4.22
N ARG A 471 5.81 25.80 -3.99
CA ARG A 471 6.18 24.38 -3.78
C ARG A 471 5.37 23.68 -2.70
N TRP A 472 4.85 24.40 -1.70
CA TRP A 472 4.04 23.82 -0.63
C TRP A 472 2.63 23.48 -1.10
N VAL A 473 1.99 24.37 -1.86
CA VAL A 473 0.67 24.13 -2.47
C VAL A 473 0.78 23.05 -3.54
N TRP A 474 1.79 23.12 -4.40
CA TRP A 474 2.05 22.08 -5.41
C TRP A 474 2.33 20.71 -4.78
N GLY A 475 3.14 20.65 -3.71
CA GLY A 475 3.43 19.41 -3.00
C GLY A 475 2.23 18.80 -2.27
N ARG A 476 1.23 19.62 -1.91
CA ARG A 476 -0.04 19.16 -1.32
C ARG A 476 -1.04 18.71 -2.39
N LEU A 477 -1.08 19.38 -3.53
CA LEU A 477 -1.89 18.99 -4.69
C LEU A 477 -1.37 17.69 -5.35
N THR A 478 -0.05 17.46 -5.37
CA THR A 478 0.55 16.30 -6.05
C THR A 478 0.96 15.15 -5.12
N GLY A 479 0.59 15.16 -3.83
CA GLY A 479 0.85 14.05 -2.87
C GLY A 479 2.32 13.72 -2.53
N ARG A 480 3.30 14.35 -3.18
CA ARG A 480 4.74 13.99 -3.11
C ARG A 480 5.37 14.11 -1.72
N ARG A 481 4.86 15.02 -0.87
CA ARG A 481 5.41 15.21 0.49
C ARG A 481 5.02 14.08 1.44
N LEU A 482 3.79 13.56 1.31
CA LEU A 482 3.33 12.40 2.07
C LEU A 482 4.14 11.16 1.71
N VAL A 483 4.44 10.96 0.42
CA VAL A 483 5.27 9.82 -0.04
C VAL A 483 6.70 9.90 0.49
N ALA A 484 7.31 11.09 0.54
CA ALA A 484 8.66 11.25 1.10
C ALA A 484 8.69 11.06 2.62
N GLN A 485 7.65 11.50 3.33
CA GLN A 485 7.51 11.29 4.78
C GLN A 485 7.25 9.82 5.11
N ALA A 486 6.36 9.16 4.36
CA ALA A 486 6.08 7.73 4.51
C ALA A 486 7.35 6.87 4.32
N ARG A 487 8.17 7.16 3.30
CA ARG A 487 9.45 6.46 3.09
C ARG A 487 10.46 6.64 4.22
N GLU A 488 10.48 7.81 4.86
CA GLU A 488 11.37 8.06 6.00
C GLU A 488 10.86 7.39 7.28
N GLU A 489 9.54 7.35 7.48
CA GLU A 489 8.90 6.60 8.57
C GLU A 489 9.12 5.09 8.42
N GLU A 490 8.96 4.55 7.22
CA GLU A 490 9.25 3.16 6.87
C GLU A 490 10.72 2.80 7.14
N ARG A 491 11.66 3.65 6.73
CA ARG A 491 13.10 3.49 7.05
C ARG A 491 13.34 3.50 8.54
N ARG A 492 12.70 4.40 9.31
CA ARG A 492 12.83 4.43 10.78
C ARG A 492 12.35 3.12 11.42
N VAL A 493 11.24 2.55 10.95
CA VAL A 493 10.71 1.27 11.45
C VAL A 493 11.69 0.12 11.14
N ARG A 494 12.21 0.02 9.91
CA ARG A 494 13.21 -0.99 9.54
C ARG A 494 14.49 -0.89 10.37
N ARG A 495 14.98 0.34 10.62
CA ARG A 495 16.13 0.58 11.51
C ARG A 495 15.87 0.09 12.95
N GLN A 496 14.65 0.28 13.45
CA GLN A 496 14.28 -0.19 14.79
C GLN A 496 14.16 -1.72 14.85
N GLN A 497 13.60 -2.35 13.81
CA GLN A 497 13.52 -3.80 13.69
C GLN A 497 14.91 -4.44 13.62
N ALA A 498 15.82 -3.89 12.81
CA ALA A 498 17.20 -4.35 12.71
C ALA A 498 17.94 -4.27 14.05
N ARG A 499 17.77 -3.18 14.81
CA ARG A 499 18.32 -3.03 16.17
C ARG A 499 17.75 -4.08 17.14
N ASN A 500 16.44 -4.34 17.10
CA ASN A 500 15.81 -5.36 17.95
C ASN A 500 16.28 -6.78 17.58
N LEU A 501 16.46 -7.05 16.28
CA LEU A 501 16.99 -8.32 15.79
C LEU A 501 18.41 -8.54 16.28
N LEU A 502 19.28 -7.54 16.18
CA LEU A 502 20.66 -7.60 16.72
C LEU A 502 20.68 -7.78 18.23
N HIS A 503 19.75 -7.18 18.96
CA HIS A 503 19.64 -7.34 20.42
C HIS A 503 19.28 -8.78 20.81
N ARG A 504 18.35 -9.42 20.08
CA ARG A 504 17.90 -10.79 20.38
C ARG A 504 18.84 -11.86 19.81
N TYR A 505 19.43 -11.60 18.65
CA TYR A 505 20.27 -12.53 17.90
C TYR A 505 21.51 -11.81 17.36
N PRO A 506 22.60 -11.70 18.16
CA PRO A 506 23.81 -11.00 17.75
C PRO A 506 24.47 -11.59 16.47
N SER A 507 24.26 -12.87 16.19
CA SER A 507 24.75 -13.55 14.96
C SER A 507 24.12 -13.00 13.67
N ALA A 508 22.93 -12.39 13.76
CA ALA A 508 22.22 -11.79 12.63
C ALA A 508 23.06 -10.70 11.93
N ARG A 509 24.03 -10.10 12.62
CA ARG A 509 24.98 -9.14 12.04
C ARG A 509 25.70 -9.71 10.81
N TYR A 510 26.17 -10.95 10.88
CA TYR A 510 26.98 -11.56 9.82
C TYR A 510 26.12 -12.22 8.75
N GLU A 511 25.02 -12.84 9.16
CA GLU A 511 24.09 -13.54 8.26
C GLU A 511 23.34 -12.57 7.34
N PHE A 512 22.94 -11.42 7.86
CA PHE A 512 22.13 -10.43 7.15
C PHE A 512 22.91 -9.16 6.77
N ALA A 513 24.21 -9.10 7.07
CA ALA A 513 25.08 -7.95 6.80
C ALA A 513 24.52 -6.61 7.34
N ILE A 514 23.89 -6.63 8.52
CA ILE A 514 23.26 -5.45 9.13
C ILE A 514 24.32 -4.40 9.45
N GLY A 515 24.11 -3.15 9.03
CA GLY A 515 25.04 -2.04 9.19
C GLY A 515 26.19 -2.04 8.18
N ARG A 516 26.19 -2.93 7.18
CA ARG A 516 27.25 -3.09 6.17
C ARG A 516 26.72 -2.78 4.77
N PRO A 517 26.54 -1.50 4.41
CA PRO A 517 26.02 -1.11 3.10
C PRO A 517 26.98 -1.48 1.95
N ASP A 518 28.23 -1.81 2.26
CA ASP A 518 29.26 -2.28 1.33
C ASP A 518 29.11 -3.75 0.90
N LEU A 519 28.32 -4.55 1.63
CA LEU A 519 28.08 -5.96 1.32
C LEU A 519 26.73 -6.16 0.63
N ALA A 520 26.57 -7.27 -0.10
CA ALA A 520 25.30 -7.65 -0.69
C ALA A 520 24.27 -7.94 0.42
N ARG A 521 23.13 -7.25 0.38
CA ARG A 521 22.14 -7.30 1.47
C ARG A 521 21.09 -8.37 1.22
N ALA A 522 20.96 -9.30 2.16
CA ALA A 522 19.82 -10.22 2.23
C ALA A 522 18.63 -9.65 3.03
N PHE A 523 18.87 -8.57 3.77
CA PHE A 523 17.92 -7.93 4.69
C PHE A 523 18.02 -6.40 4.56
N ASP A 524 16.88 -5.70 4.50
CA ASP A 524 16.85 -4.24 4.50
C ASP A 524 16.83 -3.69 5.93
N ASP A 525 17.97 -3.18 6.39
CA ASP A 525 18.15 -2.60 7.72
C ASP A 525 17.71 -1.12 7.82
N GLY A 526 17.12 -0.55 6.76
CA GLY A 526 16.71 0.85 6.73
C GLY A 526 17.88 1.83 6.59
N GLY A 527 19.03 1.34 6.13
CA GLY A 527 20.25 2.11 5.86
C GLY A 527 21.09 2.36 7.11
N LEU A 528 21.15 1.39 8.03
CA LEU A 528 22.06 1.47 9.18
C LEU A 528 23.51 1.39 8.74
N ILE A 529 24.39 2.01 9.53
CA ILE A 529 25.84 2.00 9.28
C ILE A 529 26.55 1.64 10.58
N ASP A 530 27.23 0.51 10.59
CA ASP A 530 28.12 0.10 11.68
C ASP A 530 29.48 0.78 11.52
N VAL A 531 29.69 1.85 12.29
CA VAL A 531 30.87 2.72 12.20
C VAL A 531 32.16 1.94 12.40
N ASN A 532 32.14 0.83 13.14
CA ASN A 532 33.33 0.06 13.45
C ASN A 532 33.70 -0.96 12.36
N ALA A 533 32.73 -1.38 11.54
CA ALA A 533 32.93 -2.48 10.59
C ALA A 533 32.96 -2.05 9.12
N VAL A 534 32.46 -0.85 8.79
CA VAL A 534 32.43 -0.36 7.40
C VAL A 534 33.79 0.15 6.93
N PRO A 535 34.13 0.01 5.63
CA PRO A 535 35.37 0.52 5.08
C PRO A 535 35.38 2.06 5.03
N ASP A 536 36.57 2.68 4.99
CA ASP A 536 36.73 4.13 5.04
C ASP A 536 35.99 4.87 3.91
N GLN A 537 35.83 4.23 2.76
CA GLN A 537 35.03 4.75 1.64
C GLN A 537 33.56 4.96 2.02
N VAL A 538 32.99 4.11 2.87
CA VAL A 538 31.61 4.26 3.36
C VAL A 538 31.55 5.34 4.45
N LEU A 539 32.56 5.41 5.33
CA LEU A 539 32.66 6.51 6.30
C LEU A 539 32.74 7.88 5.60
N ALA A 540 33.40 7.94 4.44
CA ALA A 540 33.48 9.13 3.61
C ALA A 540 32.12 9.55 3.01
N THR A 541 31.10 8.70 3.08
CA THR A 541 29.73 9.00 2.61
C THR A 541 28.74 9.28 3.74
N LEU A 542 29.21 9.38 5.00
CA LEU A 542 28.32 9.63 6.13
C LEU A 542 27.54 10.94 5.94
N PRO A 543 26.20 10.88 6.11
CA PRO A 543 25.34 12.04 5.92
C PRO A 543 25.66 13.10 6.97
N GLU A 544 25.49 14.37 6.60
CA GLU A 544 25.58 15.54 7.50
C GLU A 544 26.96 15.86 8.12
N LEU A 545 27.98 15.02 7.90
CA LEU A 545 29.37 15.33 8.26
C LEU A 545 30.09 16.09 7.14
N THR A 546 30.96 17.02 7.52
CA THR A 546 31.92 17.65 6.60
C THR A 546 33.06 16.68 6.26
N ASP A 547 33.74 16.90 5.13
CA ASP A 547 34.84 16.02 4.71
C ASP A 547 36.00 15.98 5.72
N ALA A 548 36.23 17.09 6.44
CA ALA A 548 37.19 17.14 7.54
C ALA A 548 36.78 16.22 8.71
N GLN A 549 35.51 16.26 9.10
CA GLN A 549 34.97 15.42 10.18
C GLN A 549 34.96 13.93 9.78
N ARG A 550 34.61 13.59 8.54
CA ARG A 550 34.64 12.19 8.06
C ARG A 550 36.07 11.61 8.12
N ARG A 551 37.08 12.40 7.72
CA ARG A 551 38.50 12.00 7.84
C ARG A 551 38.93 11.87 9.29
N GLN A 552 38.47 12.75 10.17
CA GLN A 552 38.78 12.69 11.60
C GLN A 552 38.22 11.42 12.25
N VAL A 553 36.97 11.03 11.93
CA VAL A 553 36.36 9.78 12.41
C VAL A 553 37.14 8.56 11.92
N ALA A 554 37.52 8.50 10.65
CA ALA A 554 38.31 7.38 10.11
C ALA A 554 39.70 7.27 10.77
N MET A 555 40.39 8.40 10.93
CA MET A 555 41.71 8.47 11.55
C MET A 555 41.65 8.09 13.04
N ASP A 556 40.71 8.65 13.79
CA ASP A 556 40.56 8.37 15.23
C ASP A 556 40.19 6.90 15.48
N ARG A 557 39.31 6.32 14.65
CA ARG A 557 39.00 4.88 14.68
C ARG A 557 40.25 4.01 14.49
N TRP A 558 41.14 4.40 13.58
CA TRP A 558 42.38 3.65 13.31
C TRP A 558 43.39 3.78 14.46
N VAL A 559 43.54 4.97 15.03
CA VAL A 559 44.52 5.25 16.10
C VAL A 559 44.06 4.75 17.48
N ARG A 560 42.78 4.95 17.83
CA ARG A 560 42.23 4.71 19.17
C ARG A 560 41.29 3.49 19.24
N GLY A 561 41.09 2.78 18.14
CA GLY A 561 40.24 1.61 18.06
C GLY A 561 38.73 1.92 17.93
N PRO A 562 37.87 0.91 18.12
CA PRO A 562 36.43 1.01 17.85
C PRO A 562 35.73 1.93 18.85
N TYR A 563 34.59 2.48 18.43
CA TYR A 563 33.69 3.28 19.26
C TYR A 563 32.65 2.40 19.95
N ALA A 564 32.41 2.62 21.24
CA ALA A 564 31.39 1.91 22.00
C ALA A 564 30.02 2.61 21.96
N SER A 565 29.99 3.94 21.77
CA SER A 565 28.74 4.70 21.75
C SER A 565 28.82 5.98 20.91
N MET A 566 27.64 6.59 20.71
CA MET A 566 27.52 7.87 20.01
C MET A 566 28.19 9.02 20.77
N GLU A 567 28.09 8.99 22.10
CA GLU A 567 28.69 9.98 23.00
C GLU A 567 30.22 9.91 22.95
N GLU A 568 30.78 8.71 22.88
CA GLU A 568 32.23 8.52 22.74
C GLU A 568 32.74 9.01 21.38
N LEU A 569 32.03 8.70 20.30
CA LEU A 569 32.37 9.21 18.96
C LEU A 569 32.27 10.75 18.92
N ALA A 570 31.21 11.31 19.50
CA ALA A 570 31.03 12.76 19.59
C ALA A 570 32.14 13.45 20.40
N ALA A 571 32.56 12.85 21.52
CA ALA A 571 33.62 13.38 22.38
C ALA A 571 35.00 13.30 21.71
N ARG A 572 35.34 12.17 21.10
CA ARG A 572 36.64 11.96 20.43
C ARG A 572 36.79 12.80 19.16
N CYS A 573 35.70 13.02 18.42
CA CYS A 573 35.70 13.75 17.16
C CYS A 573 35.13 15.18 17.24
N ALA A 574 34.81 15.68 18.44
CA ALA A 574 34.25 17.02 18.68
C ALA A 574 33.05 17.37 17.77
N LEU A 575 32.06 16.47 17.67
CA LEU A 575 30.92 16.67 16.78
C LEU A 575 29.87 17.65 17.38
N PRO A 576 29.28 18.56 16.57
CA PRO A 576 28.20 19.44 17.01
C PRO A 576 26.92 18.68 17.38
N LEU A 577 26.14 19.16 18.35
CA LEU A 577 24.91 18.51 18.81
C LEU A 577 23.88 18.25 17.70
N ALA A 578 23.72 19.19 16.77
CA ALA A 578 22.81 19.03 15.62
C ALA A 578 23.17 17.82 14.73
N VAL A 579 24.47 17.53 14.60
CA VAL A 579 24.97 16.39 13.82
C VAL A 579 24.76 15.09 14.61
N ILE A 580 24.88 15.14 15.93
CA ILE A 580 24.66 13.98 16.80
C ILE A 580 23.22 13.48 16.67
N ASP A 581 22.24 14.38 16.70
CA ASP A 581 20.82 14.01 16.64
C ASP A 581 20.43 13.38 15.30
N ALA A 582 21.00 13.87 14.20
CA ALA A 582 20.77 13.30 12.88
C ALA A 582 21.40 11.90 12.73
N LEU A 583 22.63 11.73 13.23
CA LEU A 583 23.37 10.47 13.11
C LEU A 583 22.85 9.37 14.04
N ARG A 584 22.25 9.72 15.18
CA ARG A 584 21.71 8.77 16.16
C ARG A 584 20.71 7.79 15.55
N GLY A 585 19.93 8.25 14.57
CA GLY A 585 18.96 7.41 13.87
C GLY A 585 19.60 6.33 13.00
N VAL A 586 20.83 6.55 12.52
CA VAL A 586 21.45 5.82 11.40
C VAL A 586 22.67 4.99 11.81
N LEU A 587 23.38 5.39 12.86
CA LEU A 587 24.61 4.70 13.27
C LEU A 587 24.36 3.51 14.21
N LEU A 588 25.25 2.54 14.13
CA LEU A 588 25.42 1.40 15.04
C LEU A 588 26.85 1.35 15.57
N PHE A 589 26.99 0.90 16.81
CA PHE A 589 28.25 0.74 17.53
C PHE A 589 28.37 -0.72 17.99
N LEU A 590 28.76 -1.60 17.07
CA LEU A 590 28.91 -3.02 17.38
C LEU A 590 30.37 -3.34 17.70
N PRO A 591 30.64 -4.27 18.65
CA PRO A 591 32.01 -4.69 18.95
C PRO A 591 32.66 -5.28 17.68
N PRO A 592 33.98 -5.15 17.49
CA PRO A 592 34.65 -5.73 16.34
C PRO A 592 34.48 -7.27 16.31
N PRO A 593 34.43 -7.90 15.13
CA PRO A 593 34.35 -9.36 15.02
C PRO A 593 35.53 -10.01 15.76
N SER A 594 35.24 -10.96 16.65
CA SER A 594 36.28 -11.75 17.30
C SER A 594 37.09 -12.51 16.24
N PRO A 595 38.43 -12.54 16.30
CA PRO A 595 39.22 -13.35 15.38
C PRO A 595 38.82 -14.83 15.53
N PRO A 596 38.81 -15.61 14.44
CA PRO A 596 38.43 -17.02 14.51
C PRO A 596 39.38 -17.76 15.46
N ALA A 597 38.80 -18.50 16.42
CA ALA A 597 39.56 -19.33 17.34
C ALA A 597 40.46 -20.30 16.54
N ALA A 598 41.77 -20.25 16.80
CA ALA A 598 42.72 -21.16 16.19
C ALA A 598 42.27 -22.61 16.47
N ARG A 599 42.07 -23.38 15.39
CA ARG A 599 41.76 -24.82 15.51
C ARG A 599 42.87 -25.50 16.32
N PRO A 600 42.55 -26.38 17.29
CA PRO A 600 43.57 -27.13 17.99
C PRO A 600 44.32 -28.00 16.98
N ALA A 601 45.65 -27.95 17.04
CA ALA A 601 46.53 -28.75 16.20
C ALA A 601 46.20 -30.23 16.39
N VAL A 602 45.77 -30.88 15.32
CA VAL A 602 45.65 -32.34 15.26
C VAL A 602 47.08 -32.87 15.28
N VAL A 603 47.46 -33.50 16.39
CA VAL A 603 48.69 -34.27 16.52
C VAL A 603 48.54 -35.50 15.64
N GLU A 604 49.23 -35.53 14.50
CA GLU A 604 49.40 -36.73 13.68
C GLU A 604 50.30 -37.71 14.46
N THR A 605 49.69 -38.76 15.00
CA THR A 605 50.42 -39.98 15.37
C THR A 605 50.71 -40.78 14.11
N GLY A 606 51.99 -40.95 13.78
CA GLY A 606 52.46 -41.68 12.60
C GLY A 606 52.17 -43.19 12.63
N PRO A 607 52.26 -43.87 11.47
CA PRO A 607 52.00 -45.30 11.36
C PRO A 607 53.22 -46.10 11.85
N ALA A 608 52.94 -47.13 12.63
CA ALA A 608 53.90 -48.15 13.03
C ALA A 608 54.34 -48.98 11.82
N GLU A 609 55.66 -49.09 11.63
CA GLU A 609 56.30 -49.99 10.69
C GLU A 609 56.06 -51.46 11.07
N HIS A 610 55.67 -52.25 10.08
CA HIS A 610 55.85 -53.70 10.04
C HIS A 610 56.57 -54.06 8.73
N ARG A 611 57.89 -53.85 8.70
CA ARG A 611 58.93 -54.82 8.29
C ARG A 611 60.28 -54.16 8.15
#